data_AF-A0A813H491-F1
#
_entry.id   AF-A0A813H491-F1
#
_cell.length_a   1.000
_cell.length_b   1.000
_cell.length_c   1.000
_cell.angle_alpha   90.00
_cell.angle_beta   90.00
_cell.angle_gamma   90.00
#
_symmetry.space_group_name_H-M   'P 1'
#
loop_
_entity.id
_entity.type
_entity.pdbx_description
1 polymer ?
#
loop_
_entity_poly.entity_id
_entity_poly.type
_entity_poly.pdbx_seq_one_letter_code
_entity_poly.pdbx_strand_id
1 'polypeptide(L)'
;SDLFRVMVVGPPDTPYANVPFFFDLALSDEYPREPPLAHFHAHYVGNERLNPNLYVDGKVCLSLLGTWSGPSWDPQRSTLLQVLVSLQGLVLVEEPYFNEPGHECDAGTTHGKEASLLYNEHARLLALRAALNVAQRPPVGFEEIVAQFFKRFGPKLVESCEEVLQESNSSRSSEGFRKVLSKSLLPRLRERWGSATCSASSSSETVVPEG
;
A
#
# COMPACT_ATOMS: atom_id res chain seq x y z
N SER A 1 15.64 6.31 25.39
CA SER A 1 14.62 5.94 24.39
C SER A 1 15.23 5.17 23.22
N ASP A 2 14.54 4.13 22.78
CA ASP A 2 14.92 3.34 21.60
C ASP A 2 14.01 3.72 20.42
N LEU A 3 14.57 3.75 19.20
CA LEU A 3 13.82 4.05 17.98
C LEU A 3 13.95 2.91 16.99
N PHE A 4 12.83 2.30 16.65
CA PHE A 4 12.74 1.26 15.64
C PHE A 4 12.09 1.82 14.39
N ARG A 5 12.64 1.48 13.23
CA ARG A 5 11.94 1.64 11.95
C ARG A 5 11.48 0.28 11.47
N VAL A 6 10.21 0.18 11.11
CA VAL A 6 9.61 -1.07 10.66
C VAL A 6 9.06 -0.92 9.25
N MET A 7 9.30 -1.94 8.43
CA MET A 7 8.67 -2.10 7.12
C MET A 7 7.51 -3.07 7.26
N VAL A 8 6.29 -2.59 7.01
CA VAL A 8 5.07 -3.40 6.98
C VAL A 8 4.62 -3.53 5.53
N VAL A 9 4.57 -4.76 5.02
CA VAL A 9 4.11 -5.03 3.65
C VAL A 9 2.59 -5.13 3.67
N GLY A 10 1.95 -4.41 2.74
CA GLY A 10 0.51 -4.45 2.53
C GLY A 10 0.02 -5.88 2.25
N PRO A 11 -0.97 -6.38 3.00
CA PRO A 11 -1.49 -7.75 2.85
C PRO A 11 -2.07 -8.02 1.45
N PRO A 12 -2.10 -9.29 0.99
CA PRO A 12 -2.83 -9.66 -0.22
C PRO A 12 -4.32 -9.30 -0.11
N ASP A 13 -4.99 -9.19 -1.25
CA ASP A 13 -6.44 -8.89 -1.34
C ASP A 13 -6.84 -7.54 -0.72
N THR A 14 -5.90 -6.61 -0.60
CA THR A 14 -6.13 -5.24 -0.13
C THR A 14 -5.63 -4.23 -1.17
N PRO A 15 -6.11 -2.96 -1.17
CA PRO A 15 -5.53 -1.92 -2.02
C PRO A 15 -4.02 -1.69 -1.77
N TYR A 16 -3.51 -2.15 -0.62
CA TYR A 16 -2.13 -2.03 -0.18
C TYR A 16 -1.21 -3.14 -0.70
N ALA A 17 -1.76 -4.18 -1.34
CA ALA A 17 -1.05 -5.41 -1.65
C ALA A 17 0.29 -5.20 -2.37
N ASN A 18 1.32 -5.89 -1.87
CA ASN A 18 2.70 -5.89 -2.39
C ASN A 18 3.43 -4.53 -2.33
N VAL A 19 2.97 -3.61 -1.47
CA VAL A 19 3.62 -2.30 -1.24
C VAL A 19 4.20 -2.25 0.18
N PRO A 20 5.46 -1.83 0.36
CA PRO A 20 6.04 -1.61 1.68
C PRO A 20 5.66 -0.23 2.24
N PHE A 21 5.19 -0.21 3.48
CA PHE A 21 4.89 0.99 4.25
C PHE A 21 5.83 1.09 5.46
N PHE A 22 6.27 2.29 5.79
CA PHE A 22 7.24 2.52 6.85
C PHE A 22 6.63 3.24 8.04
N PHE A 23 6.97 2.73 9.21
CA PHE A 23 6.58 3.31 10.48
C PHE A 23 7.82 3.41 11.38
N ASP A 24 7.90 4.48 12.15
CA ASP A 24 8.84 4.60 13.26
C ASP A 24 8.09 4.32 14.57
N LEU A 25 8.67 3.48 15.42
CA LEU A 25 8.19 3.16 16.76
C LEU A 25 9.23 3.66 17.78
N ALA A 26 8.88 4.65 18.58
CA ALA A 26 9.72 5.14 19.66
C ALA A 26 9.28 4.53 20.99
N LEU A 27 10.20 3.83 21.65
CA LEU A 27 10.03 3.39 23.04
C LEU A 27 10.54 4.50 23.94
N SER A 28 9.61 5.20 24.60
CA SER A 28 9.96 6.22 25.59
C SER A 28 10.65 5.56 26.80
N ASP A 29 11.22 6.39 27.68
CA ASP A 29 11.81 5.91 28.94
C ASP A 29 10.74 5.32 29.89
N GLU A 30 9.45 5.55 29.58
CA GLU A 30 8.30 5.00 30.29
C GLU A 30 7.84 3.65 29.70
N TYR A 31 8.42 3.16 28.61
CA TYR A 31 8.08 1.84 28.09
C TYR A 31 8.58 0.72 29.04
N PRO A 32 7.77 -0.32 29.35
CA PRO A 32 6.46 -0.65 28.80
C PRO A 32 5.27 -0.14 29.63
N ARG A 33 5.46 0.73 30.62
CA ARG A 33 4.36 1.35 31.39
C ARG A 33 3.42 2.13 30.48
N GLU A 34 3.97 2.77 29.45
CA GLU A 34 3.23 3.44 28.37
C GLU A 34 3.45 2.71 27.03
N PRO A 35 2.50 2.80 26.07
CA PRO A 35 2.66 2.21 24.75
C PRO A 35 3.80 2.89 23.96
N PRO A 36 4.32 2.23 22.91
CA PRO A 36 5.23 2.89 21.98
C PRO A 36 4.53 4.06 21.27
N LEU A 37 5.28 5.11 20.94
CA LEU A 37 4.80 6.14 20.01
C LEU A 37 5.01 5.63 18.58
N ALA A 38 4.00 5.74 17.73
CA ALA A 38 4.09 5.33 16.33
C ALA A 38 3.95 6.52 15.37
N HIS A 39 4.75 6.50 14.30
CA HIS A 39 4.71 7.52 13.25
C HIS A 39 4.75 6.88 11.86
N PHE A 40 3.71 7.09 11.06
CA PHE A 40 3.62 6.67 9.67
C PHE A 40 4.35 7.64 8.74
N HIS A 41 5.14 7.11 7.81
CA HIS A 41 5.88 7.89 6.84
C HIS A 41 5.00 8.34 5.66
N ALA A 42 4.08 9.28 5.93
CA ALA A 42 3.10 9.76 4.96
C ALA A 42 3.72 10.44 3.71
N HIS A 43 4.96 10.90 3.80
CA HIS A 43 5.66 11.51 2.66
C HIS A 43 5.84 10.54 1.47
N TYR A 44 5.89 9.23 1.69
CA TYR A 44 5.94 8.25 0.60
C TYR A 44 4.65 8.21 -0.21
N VAL A 45 3.49 8.47 0.40
CA VAL A 45 2.20 8.59 -0.32
C VAL A 45 1.91 10.01 -0.79
N GLY A 46 2.86 10.94 -0.66
CA GLY A 46 2.68 12.35 -1.04
C GLY A 46 1.93 13.18 0.00
N ASN A 47 1.96 12.78 1.28
CA ASN A 47 1.21 13.40 2.37
C ASN A 47 -0.31 13.43 2.13
N GLU A 48 -0.81 12.42 1.42
CA GLU A 48 -2.24 12.20 1.21
C GLU A 48 -2.78 11.16 2.21
N ARG A 49 -4.08 11.24 2.52
CA ARG A 49 -4.73 10.34 3.49
C ARG A 49 -4.93 8.97 2.86
N LEU A 50 -4.03 8.04 3.18
CA LEU A 50 -4.04 6.66 2.67
C LEU A 50 -5.13 5.79 3.31
N ASN A 51 -5.39 6.01 4.60
CA ASN A 51 -6.32 5.21 5.40
C ASN A 51 -6.92 6.11 6.52
N PRO A 52 -8.15 5.86 7.01
CA PRO A 52 -8.72 6.67 8.09
C PRO A 52 -7.87 6.68 9.37
N ASN A 53 -7.13 5.61 9.64
CA ASN A 53 -6.24 5.45 10.79
C ASN A 53 -4.79 5.91 10.52
N LEU A 54 -4.44 6.34 9.30
CA LEU A 54 -3.11 6.81 8.92
C LEU A 54 -3.17 8.27 8.46
N TYR A 55 -2.77 9.18 9.34
CA TYR A 55 -2.92 10.60 9.14
C TYR A 55 -1.77 11.17 8.30
N VAL A 56 -2.02 12.30 7.64
CA VAL A 56 -1.06 12.99 6.78
C VAL A 56 0.14 13.58 7.54
N ASP A 57 -0.03 13.83 8.84
CA ASP A 57 1.03 14.23 9.76
C ASP A 57 1.79 13.03 10.37
N GLY A 58 1.45 11.82 9.93
CA GLY A 58 2.03 10.57 10.38
C GLY A 58 1.42 9.98 11.65
N LYS A 59 0.38 10.58 12.24
CA LYS A 59 -0.31 9.95 13.37
C LYS A 59 -0.92 8.60 12.95
N VAL A 60 -0.75 7.59 13.82
CA VAL A 60 -1.33 6.25 13.67
C VAL A 60 -2.41 6.04 14.73
N CYS A 61 -3.61 5.66 14.30
CA CYS A 61 -4.73 5.35 15.20
C CYS A 61 -4.85 3.85 15.46
N LEU A 62 -4.49 3.41 16.67
CA LEU A 62 -4.73 2.07 17.19
C LEU A 62 -5.01 2.16 18.69
N SER A 63 -5.91 1.34 19.21
CA SER A 63 -6.22 1.35 20.64
C SER A 63 -5.03 0.93 21.49
N LEU A 64 -4.21 -0.01 21.00
CA LEU A 64 -2.94 -0.42 21.62
C LEU A 64 -1.92 0.73 21.70
N LEU A 65 -2.08 1.80 20.91
CA LEU A 65 -1.24 3.00 20.96
C LEU A 65 -1.89 4.12 21.79
N GLY A 66 -3.07 3.89 22.37
CA GLY A 66 -3.84 4.91 23.08
C GLY A 66 -4.43 6.00 22.18
N THR A 67 -4.44 5.80 20.86
CA THR A 67 -4.87 6.80 19.87
C THR A 67 -6.22 6.48 19.21
N TRP A 68 -6.88 5.40 19.64
CA TRP A 68 -8.19 4.97 19.16
C TRP A 68 -9.01 4.28 20.26
N SER A 69 -10.32 4.19 20.07
CA SER A 69 -11.19 3.43 20.97
C SER A 69 -10.94 1.92 20.84
N GLY A 70 -11.05 1.19 21.96
CA GLY A 70 -10.85 -0.26 22.02
C GLY A 70 -10.00 -0.68 23.21
N PRO A 71 -9.53 -1.94 23.24
CA PRO A 71 -8.62 -2.42 24.27
C PRO A 71 -7.31 -1.64 24.25
N SER A 72 -7.00 -0.96 25.36
CA SER A 72 -5.79 -0.17 25.53
C SER A 72 -4.55 -1.04 25.78
N TRP A 73 -3.38 -0.42 25.69
CA TRP A 73 -2.11 -1.02 26.08
C TRP A 73 -2.14 -1.55 27.52
N ASP A 74 -1.69 -2.79 27.71
CA ASP A 74 -1.45 -3.43 29.00
C ASP A 74 0.05 -3.70 29.15
N PRO A 75 0.76 -3.01 30.08
CA PRO A 75 2.19 -3.19 30.30
C PRO A 75 2.65 -4.63 30.57
N GLN A 76 1.75 -5.50 31.03
CA GLN A 76 2.07 -6.89 31.38
C GLN A 76 1.79 -7.88 30.24
N ARG A 77 1.01 -7.48 29.23
CA ARG A 77 0.49 -8.39 28.20
C ARG A 77 0.69 -7.91 26.77
N SER A 78 0.70 -6.60 26.56
CA SER A 78 0.85 -6.01 25.25
C SER A 78 2.29 -6.11 24.75
N THR A 79 2.46 -6.26 23.44
CA THR A 79 3.76 -6.44 22.79
C THR A 79 3.86 -5.60 21.52
N LEU A 80 5.09 -5.27 21.11
CA LEU A 80 5.32 -4.64 19.80
C LEU A 80 4.79 -5.50 18.65
N LEU A 81 4.88 -6.84 18.77
CA LEU A 81 4.34 -7.76 17.77
C LEU A 81 2.83 -7.56 17.59
N GLN A 82 2.06 -7.40 18.67
CA GLN A 82 0.63 -7.11 18.56
C GLN A 82 0.36 -5.79 17.85
N VAL A 83 1.15 -4.74 18.10
CA VAL A 83 1.03 -3.47 17.36
C VAL A 83 1.26 -3.70 15.86
N LEU A 84 2.32 -4.43 15.48
CA LEU A 84 2.63 -4.71 14.07
C LEU A 84 1.57 -5.57 13.39
N VAL A 85 1.06 -6.59 14.07
CA VAL A 85 -0.03 -7.43 13.56
C VAL A 85 -1.34 -6.63 13.46
N SER A 86 -1.62 -5.73 14.39
CA SER A 86 -2.77 -4.82 14.31
C SER A 86 -2.69 -3.87 13.12
N LEU A 87 -1.50 -3.36 12.75
CA LEU A 87 -1.33 -2.58 11.52
C LEU A 87 -1.74 -3.38 10.28
N GLN A 88 -1.36 -4.65 10.19
CA GLN A 88 -1.74 -5.50 9.06
C GLN A 88 -3.22 -5.92 9.09
N GLY A 89 -3.74 -6.28 10.27
CA GLY A 89 -5.08 -6.87 10.40
C GLY A 89 -6.22 -5.89 10.60
N LEU A 90 -5.95 -4.66 11.04
CA LEU A 90 -6.98 -3.66 11.36
C LEU A 90 -6.86 -2.38 10.51
N VAL A 91 -5.66 -2.06 10.03
CA VAL A 91 -5.41 -0.81 9.26
C VAL A 91 -5.30 -1.12 7.77
N LEU A 92 -4.36 -1.98 7.38
CA LEU A 92 -4.12 -2.32 5.98
C LEU A 92 -5.08 -3.44 5.49
N VAL A 93 -6.39 -3.16 5.54
CA VAL A 93 -7.48 -4.12 5.28
C VAL A 93 -8.07 -3.99 3.87
N GLU A 94 -8.97 -4.92 3.49
CA GLU A 94 -9.62 -4.97 2.18
C GLU A 94 -10.51 -3.74 1.90
N GLU A 95 -11.29 -3.30 2.89
CA GLU A 95 -12.25 -2.19 2.75
C GLU A 95 -12.00 -1.07 3.78
N PRO A 96 -10.89 -0.32 3.66
CA PRO A 96 -10.49 0.74 4.58
C PRO A 96 -11.49 1.90 4.72
N TYR A 97 -12.45 2.07 3.81
CA TYR A 97 -13.52 3.06 3.95
C TYR A 97 -14.28 2.91 5.28
N PHE A 98 -14.49 1.66 5.73
CA PHE A 98 -15.23 1.36 6.96
C PHE A 98 -14.40 1.53 8.24
N ASN A 99 -13.11 1.88 8.13
CA ASN A 99 -12.31 2.25 9.30
C ASN A 99 -12.62 3.67 9.80
N GLU A 100 -13.34 4.49 9.01
CA GLU A 100 -13.78 5.81 9.45
C GLU A 100 -14.99 5.67 10.39
N PRO A 101 -14.98 6.30 11.58
CA PRO A 101 -16.08 6.23 12.52
C PRO A 101 -17.40 6.69 11.91
N GLY A 102 -18.45 5.89 12.07
CA GLY A 102 -19.79 6.18 11.59
C GLY A 102 -20.12 5.57 10.23
N HIS A 103 -19.12 5.05 9.49
CA HIS A 103 -19.34 4.38 8.21
C HIS A 103 -19.75 2.91 8.36
N GLU A 104 -19.69 2.35 9.58
CA GLU A 104 -20.03 0.94 9.82
C GLU A 104 -21.50 0.64 9.45
N CYS A 105 -22.37 1.63 9.60
CA CYS A 105 -23.79 1.53 9.24
C CYS A 105 -24.03 1.41 7.73
N ASP A 106 -23.07 1.83 6.90
CA ASP A 106 -23.17 1.75 5.44
C ASP A 106 -22.80 0.37 4.91
N ALA A 107 -22.23 -0.49 5.76
CA ALA A 107 -21.79 -1.82 5.36
C ALA A 107 -22.96 -2.63 4.77
N GLY A 108 -22.72 -3.19 3.58
CA GLY A 108 -23.73 -3.97 2.84
C GLY A 108 -24.73 -3.15 2.02
N THR A 109 -24.83 -1.84 2.23
CA THR A 109 -25.67 -0.94 1.41
C THR A 109 -25.04 -0.71 0.04
N THR A 110 -25.85 -0.31 -0.96
CA THR A 110 -25.33 0.07 -2.29
C THR A 110 -24.38 1.26 -2.18
N HIS A 111 -24.75 2.26 -1.39
CA HIS A 111 -23.92 3.46 -1.17
C HIS A 111 -22.56 3.11 -0.55
N GLY A 112 -22.54 2.32 0.53
CA GLY A 112 -21.31 1.91 1.20
C GLY A 112 -20.39 1.11 0.28
N LYS A 113 -20.95 0.24 -0.56
CA LYS A 113 -20.17 -0.52 -1.56
C LYS A 113 -19.52 0.39 -2.60
N GLU A 114 -20.27 1.35 -3.13
CA GLU A 114 -19.75 2.33 -4.11
C GLU A 114 -18.67 3.23 -3.49
N ALA A 115 -18.90 3.73 -2.27
CA ALA A 115 -17.95 4.55 -1.54
C ALA A 115 -16.66 3.77 -1.18
N SER A 116 -16.80 2.53 -0.71
CA SER A 116 -15.69 1.61 -0.44
C SER A 116 -14.85 1.35 -1.69
N LEU A 117 -15.50 1.09 -2.84
CA LEU A 117 -14.82 0.88 -4.11
C LEU A 117 -13.98 2.09 -4.53
N LEU A 118 -14.57 3.30 -4.47
CA LEU A 118 -13.84 4.53 -4.82
C LEU A 118 -12.69 4.81 -3.85
N TYR A 119 -12.87 4.52 -2.56
CA TYR A 119 -11.80 4.63 -1.57
C TYR A 119 -10.65 3.66 -1.87
N ASN A 120 -10.97 2.39 -2.19
CA ASN A 120 -9.99 1.37 -2.54
C ASN A 120 -9.17 1.75 -3.76
N GLU A 121 -9.82 2.27 -4.79
CA GLU A 121 -9.15 2.78 -5.99
C GLU A 121 -8.17 3.90 -5.65
N HIS A 122 -8.61 4.87 -4.83
CA HIS A 122 -7.75 5.96 -4.41
C HIS A 122 -6.56 5.46 -3.57
N ALA A 123 -6.81 4.61 -2.57
CA ALA A 123 -5.79 4.00 -1.72
C ALA A 123 -4.78 3.19 -2.56
N ARG A 124 -5.25 2.47 -3.60
CA ARG A 124 -4.38 1.72 -4.53
C ARG A 124 -3.47 2.65 -5.32
N LEU A 125 -3.98 3.78 -5.84
CA LEU A 125 -3.16 4.76 -6.55
C LEU A 125 -2.08 5.36 -5.64
N LEU A 126 -2.42 5.66 -4.38
CA LEU A 126 -1.47 6.14 -3.37
C LEU A 126 -0.43 5.08 -3.01
N ALA A 127 -0.84 3.82 -2.85
CA ALA A 127 0.07 2.70 -2.56
C ALA A 127 1.07 2.48 -3.71
N LEU A 128 0.62 2.50 -4.96
CA LEU A 128 1.49 2.39 -6.13
C LEU A 128 2.49 3.56 -6.22
N ARG A 129 2.05 4.77 -5.86
CA ARG A 129 2.93 5.94 -5.76
C ARG A 129 3.96 5.77 -4.65
N ALA A 130 3.53 5.24 -3.49
CA ALA A 130 4.44 4.91 -2.39
C ALA A 130 5.50 3.93 -2.83
N ALA A 131 5.13 2.88 -3.56
CA ALA A 131 6.08 1.90 -4.08
C ALA A 131 7.17 2.57 -4.95
N LEU A 132 6.78 3.43 -5.89
CA LEU A 132 7.73 4.19 -6.72
C LEU A 132 8.63 5.10 -5.88
N ASN A 133 8.07 5.80 -4.89
CA ASN A 133 8.81 6.74 -4.06
C ASN A 133 9.80 6.01 -3.13
N VAL A 134 9.38 4.93 -2.48
CA VAL A 134 10.25 4.07 -1.66
C VAL A 134 11.37 3.48 -2.51
N ALA A 135 11.07 3.02 -3.72
CA ALA A 135 12.08 2.47 -4.61
C ALA A 135 13.09 3.51 -5.09
N GLN A 136 12.67 4.76 -5.22
CA GLN A 136 13.53 5.87 -5.64
C GLN A 136 14.38 6.42 -4.49
N ARG A 137 13.84 6.45 -3.27
CA ARG A 137 14.50 6.96 -2.06
C ARG A 137 14.12 6.06 -0.88
N PRO A 138 14.74 4.87 -0.75
CA PRO A 138 14.50 4.00 0.39
C PRO A 138 14.87 4.70 1.71
N PRO A 139 14.19 4.38 2.83
CA PRO A 139 14.63 4.85 4.14
C PRO A 139 16.05 4.38 4.44
N VAL A 140 16.80 5.21 5.18
CA VAL A 140 18.15 4.85 5.64
C VAL A 140 18.12 3.54 6.41
N GLY A 141 19.00 2.61 6.03
CA GLY A 141 19.12 1.27 6.60
C GLY A 141 18.22 0.21 5.95
N PHE A 142 17.36 0.61 5.00
CA PHE A 142 16.45 -0.29 4.26
C PHE A 142 16.80 -0.41 2.78
N GLU A 143 17.89 0.20 2.32
CA GLU A 143 18.28 0.24 0.91
C GLU A 143 18.34 -1.15 0.28
N GLU A 144 19.04 -2.08 0.92
CA GLU A 144 19.19 -3.44 0.42
C GLU A 144 17.89 -4.23 0.50
N ILE A 145 17.18 -4.15 1.63
CA ILE A 145 15.90 -4.87 1.85
C ILE A 145 14.86 -4.42 0.82
N VAL A 146 14.74 -3.11 0.58
CA VAL A 146 13.84 -2.53 -0.41
C VAL A 146 14.23 -2.97 -1.83
N ALA A 147 15.51 -2.95 -2.16
CA ALA A 147 15.98 -3.40 -3.47
C ALA A 147 15.66 -4.88 -3.72
N GLN A 148 15.92 -5.75 -2.75
CA GLN A 148 15.58 -7.18 -2.83
C GLN A 148 14.07 -7.42 -2.88
N PHE A 149 13.29 -6.68 -2.07
CA PHE A 149 11.83 -6.74 -2.07
C PHE A 149 11.28 -6.42 -3.45
N PHE A 150 11.66 -5.28 -4.04
CA PHE A 150 11.12 -4.87 -5.34
C PHE A 150 11.65 -5.71 -6.51
N LYS A 151 12.82 -6.36 -6.38
CA LYS A 151 13.24 -7.38 -7.35
C LYS A 151 12.22 -8.52 -7.46
N ARG A 152 11.56 -8.87 -6.35
CA ARG A 152 10.53 -9.93 -6.29
C ARG A 152 9.12 -9.43 -6.57
N PHE A 153 8.77 -8.27 -6.04
CA PHE A 153 7.38 -7.78 -6.02
C PHE A 153 7.10 -6.66 -7.02
N GLY A 154 8.11 -5.94 -7.50
CA GLY A 154 7.98 -4.90 -8.53
C GLY A 154 7.29 -5.41 -9.80
N PRO A 155 7.73 -6.54 -10.38
CA PRO A 155 7.06 -7.12 -11.55
C PRO A 155 5.59 -7.47 -11.29
N LYS A 156 5.26 -7.97 -10.09
CA LYS A 156 3.88 -8.30 -9.69
C LYS A 156 2.99 -7.06 -9.60
N LEU A 157 3.56 -5.91 -9.21
CA LEU A 157 2.82 -4.64 -9.22
C LEU A 157 2.47 -4.22 -10.66
N VAL A 158 3.39 -4.40 -11.61
CA VAL A 158 3.14 -4.12 -13.02
C VAL A 158 2.03 -5.03 -13.56
N GLU A 159 2.16 -6.34 -13.37
CA GLU A 159 1.19 -7.36 -13.79
C GLU A 159 -0.21 -7.06 -13.26
N SER A 160 -0.35 -6.84 -11.94
CA SER A 160 -1.62 -6.48 -11.31
C SER A 160 -2.26 -5.23 -11.91
N CYS A 161 -1.47 -4.23 -12.30
CA CYS A 161 -2.00 -3.02 -12.94
C CYS A 161 -2.44 -3.27 -14.38
N GLU A 162 -1.74 -4.15 -15.10
CA GLU A 162 -2.08 -4.54 -16.47
C GLU A 162 -3.36 -5.36 -16.51
N GLU A 163 -3.52 -6.32 -15.60
CA GLU A 163 -4.74 -7.13 -15.44
C GLU A 163 -5.97 -6.22 -15.28
N VAL A 164 -5.90 -5.26 -14.36
CA VAL A 164 -7.00 -4.32 -14.12
C VAL A 164 -7.36 -3.52 -15.37
N LEU A 165 -6.40 -3.16 -16.21
CA LEU A 165 -6.65 -2.43 -17.46
C LEU A 165 -7.13 -3.33 -18.61
N GLN A 166 -6.79 -4.62 -18.59
CA GLN A 166 -7.25 -5.61 -19.57
C GLN A 166 -8.68 -6.11 -19.28
N GLU A 167 -9.12 -6.04 -18.03
CA GLU A 167 -10.50 -6.35 -17.68
C GLU A 167 -11.47 -5.49 -18.51
N SER A 168 -12.24 -6.16 -19.37
CA SER A 168 -13.22 -5.58 -20.28
C SER A 168 -14.52 -5.14 -19.58
N ASN A 169 -14.67 -5.48 -18.29
CA ASN A 169 -15.85 -5.17 -17.51
C ASN A 169 -15.68 -3.82 -16.79
N SER A 170 -16.22 -2.76 -17.38
CA SER A 170 -16.19 -1.39 -16.84
C SER A 170 -16.91 -1.23 -15.48
N SER A 171 -17.56 -2.29 -14.95
CA SER A 171 -18.26 -2.25 -13.66
C SER A 171 -17.37 -2.47 -12.44
N ARG A 172 -16.14 -2.98 -12.61
CA ARG A 172 -15.25 -3.33 -11.48
C ARG A 172 -14.31 -2.19 -11.05
N SER A 173 -14.08 -1.23 -11.93
CA SER A 173 -13.29 -0.05 -11.62
C SER A 173 -13.78 1.19 -12.36
N SER A 174 -13.68 2.35 -11.73
CA SER A 174 -14.07 3.64 -12.28
C SER A 174 -13.18 4.06 -13.45
N GLU A 175 -13.77 4.81 -14.39
CA GLU A 175 -13.02 5.37 -15.52
C GLU A 175 -11.87 6.29 -15.05
N GLY A 176 -12.12 7.07 -13.99
CA GLY A 176 -11.13 7.97 -13.40
C GLY A 176 -9.90 7.23 -12.90
N PHE A 177 -10.10 6.15 -12.15
CA PHE A 177 -9.02 5.28 -11.67
C PHE A 177 -8.21 4.70 -12.84
N ARG A 178 -8.89 4.09 -13.83
CA ARG A 178 -8.24 3.49 -15.00
C ARG A 178 -7.43 4.51 -15.81
N LYS A 179 -7.94 5.74 -15.92
CA LYS A 179 -7.24 6.85 -16.60
C LYS A 179 -5.96 7.24 -15.87
N VAL A 180 -6.01 7.42 -14.55
CA VAL A 180 -4.80 7.75 -13.76
C VAL A 180 -3.80 6.60 -13.81
N LEU A 181 -4.27 5.37 -13.65
CA LEU A 181 -3.43 4.17 -13.68
C LEU A 181 -2.70 4.03 -15.02
N SER A 182 -3.43 4.07 -16.14
CA SER A 182 -2.87 3.88 -17.49
C SER A 182 -1.99 5.03 -17.98
N LYS A 183 -2.33 6.28 -17.64
CA LYS A 183 -1.63 7.47 -18.16
C LYS A 183 -0.50 7.97 -17.26
N SER A 184 -0.54 7.70 -15.95
CA SER A 184 0.42 8.26 -15.00
C SER A 184 1.28 7.20 -14.32
N LEU A 185 0.67 6.18 -13.71
CA LEU A 185 1.41 5.25 -12.84
C LEU A 185 2.02 4.07 -13.60
N LEU A 186 1.25 3.38 -14.46
CA LEU A 186 1.72 2.18 -15.15
C LEU A 186 2.97 2.42 -16.02
N PRO A 187 3.10 3.52 -16.79
CA PRO A 187 4.32 3.78 -17.54
C PRO A 187 5.57 3.85 -16.64
N ARG A 188 5.45 4.49 -15.47
CA ARG A 188 6.54 4.62 -14.49
C ARG A 188 6.86 3.30 -13.80
N LEU A 189 5.83 2.51 -13.50
CA LEU A 189 5.98 1.16 -12.95
C LEU A 189 6.71 0.25 -13.95
N ARG A 190 6.36 0.32 -15.24
CA ARG A 190 7.04 -0.43 -16.32
C ARG A 190 8.47 0.02 -16.53
N GLU A 191 8.74 1.32 -16.51
CA GLU A 191 10.10 1.83 -16.58
C GLU A 191 10.97 1.28 -15.44
N ARG A 192 10.39 1.14 -14.24
CA ARG A 192 11.12 0.66 -13.07
C ARG A 192 11.24 -0.86 -12.97
N TRP A 193 10.18 -1.58 -13.30
CA TRP A 193 10.02 -3.01 -13.00
C TRP A 193 9.40 -3.84 -14.13
N GLY A 194 9.16 -3.25 -15.29
CA GLY A 194 8.73 -3.99 -16.45
C GLY A 194 9.80 -5.02 -16.85
N SER A 195 9.36 -6.21 -17.21
CA SER A 195 10.25 -7.19 -17.82
C SER A 195 10.78 -6.64 -19.14
N ALA A 196 12.09 -6.73 -19.36
CA ALA A 196 12.68 -6.54 -20.68
C ALA A 196 12.32 -7.75 -21.57
N THR A 197 11.07 -7.84 -22.01
CA THR A 197 10.63 -8.90 -22.94
C THR A 197 9.77 -8.33 -24.05
N CYS A 198 10.38 -8.36 -25.25
CA CYS A 198 9.81 -8.29 -26.60
C CYS A 198 9.47 -6.91 -27.21
N SER A 199 10.52 -6.16 -27.54
CA SER A 199 10.56 -5.33 -28.75
C SER A 199 11.52 -5.94 -29.78
N ALA A 200 11.17 -7.09 -30.37
CA ALA A 200 11.77 -7.57 -31.62
C ALA A 200 10.99 -8.77 -32.15
N SER A 201 9.94 -8.51 -32.91
CA SER A 201 9.61 -9.35 -34.06
C SER A 201 9.70 -8.44 -35.29
N SER A 202 10.93 -8.18 -35.73
CA SER A 202 11.16 -7.74 -37.10
C SER A 202 10.71 -8.88 -38.01
N SER A 203 9.71 -8.60 -38.81
CA SER A 203 9.30 -9.35 -39.97
C SER A 203 10.52 -9.71 -40.82
N SER A 204 10.89 -10.99 -40.85
CA SER A 204 11.66 -11.56 -41.95
C SER A 204 10.70 -12.32 -42.85
N GLU A 205 10.11 -11.62 -43.80
CA GLU A 205 9.63 -12.24 -45.03
C GLU A 205 10.85 -12.69 -45.82
N THR A 206 11.20 -13.96 -45.74
CA THR A 206 12.04 -14.59 -46.76
C THR A 206 11.15 -14.98 -47.94
N VAL A 207 11.24 -14.16 -48.98
CA VAL A 207 10.76 -14.43 -50.33
C VAL A 207 11.43 -15.70 -50.85
N VAL A 208 10.61 -16.62 -51.34
CA VAL A 208 11.01 -17.82 -52.08
C VAL A 208 11.52 -17.40 -53.47
N PRO A 209 12.66 -17.88 -53.96
CA PRO A 209 12.92 -17.90 -55.39
C PRO A 209 12.45 -19.23 -55.99
N GLU A 210 11.55 -19.14 -56.97
CA GLU A 210 11.33 -20.20 -57.94
C GLU A 210 12.60 -20.41 -58.78
N GLY A 211 12.98 -21.66 -59.00
CA GLY A 211 14.12 -22.07 -59.84
C GLY A 211 14.40 -23.56 -59.73
#